data_AF-A0A7W7RQS7-F1
#
_entry.id   AF-A0A7W7RQS7-F1
#
_cell.length_a   1.000
_cell.length_b   1.000
_cell.length_c   1.000
_cell.angle_alpha   90.00
_cell.angle_beta   90.00
_cell.angle_gamma   90.00
#
_symmetry.space_group_name_H-M   'P 1'
#
loop_
_entity.id
_entity.type
_entity.pdbx_description
1 polymer ?
#
loop_
_entity_poly.entity_id
_entity_poly.type
_entity_poly.pdbx_seq_one_letter_code
_entity_poly.pdbx_strand_id
1 'polypeptide(L)'
;MTTAESETRPAIQRPPEHVMAVLETIKEWEAANPDSAPSGHGEAILWALGEREQAPISGRPTSGGLPTLADARAEIDASERVPREGKVVPADGVVSTLNWLIGAKDGLPIPGRRSSEGWGHLVGGRGVILRTEAEIGRVAELARAGKPSASSDWEREWCSGTIAVCEWVLGTRSKSPVRNTPRPIHGPTGLNLGMEETAAEDVSRQLGRGRQHSPGYGDGVMRTIRWLRGQVTVAPVNEQGRPTISNR
;
A
#
# COMPACT_ATOMS: atom_id res chain seq x y z
N MET A 1 25.83 4.23 -2.89
CA MET A 1 24.82 4.64 -3.88
C MET A 1 24.78 6.15 -3.89
N THR A 2 25.22 6.76 -4.98
CA THR A 2 25.22 8.22 -5.13
C THR A 2 23.84 8.70 -5.58
N THR A 3 23.49 9.96 -5.33
CA THR A 3 22.18 10.54 -5.72
C THR A 3 21.91 10.36 -7.23
N ALA A 4 22.95 10.45 -8.05
CA ALA A 4 22.90 10.25 -9.50
C ALA A 4 22.48 8.83 -9.92
N GLU A 5 22.87 7.78 -9.19
CA GLU A 5 22.44 6.39 -9.48
C GLU A 5 20.98 6.13 -9.10
N SER A 6 20.41 6.93 -8.19
CA SER A 6 19.01 6.81 -7.81
C SER A 6 18.06 7.47 -8.82
N GLU A 7 18.56 8.45 -9.57
CA GLU A 7 17.78 9.27 -10.50
C GLU A 7 17.55 8.60 -11.84
N THR A 8 18.42 7.67 -12.25
CA THR A 8 18.31 6.89 -13.50
C THR A 8 17.40 5.66 -13.38
N ARG A 9 16.86 5.38 -12.19
CA ARG A 9 15.91 4.27 -11.97
C ARG A 9 14.62 4.52 -12.75
N PRO A 10 13.88 3.46 -13.12
CA PRO A 10 12.54 3.61 -13.69
C PRO A 10 11.62 4.42 -12.77
N ALA A 11 10.74 5.24 -13.34
CA ALA A 11 9.75 6.00 -12.57
C ALA A 11 8.81 5.08 -11.77
N ILE A 12 8.46 3.93 -12.34
CA ILE A 12 7.58 2.95 -11.70
C ILE A 12 8.37 2.15 -10.67
N GLN A 13 8.10 2.42 -9.39
CA GLN A 13 8.61 1.67 -8.23
C GLN A 13 7.55 0.72 -7.64
N ARG A 14 6.38 0.61 -8.30
CA ARG A 14 5.26 -0.25 -7.89
C ARG A 14 5.23 -1.54 -8.70
N PRO A 15 4.67 -2.63 -8.16
CA PRO A 15 4.49 -3.87 -8.91
C PRO A 15 3.62 -3.64 -10.17
N PRO A 16 4.01 -4.18 -11.35
CA PRO A 16 3.28 -3.94 -12.61
C PRO A 16 1.79 -4.29 -12.54
N GLU A 17 1.44 -5.38 -11.87
CA GLU A 17 0.05 -5.81 -11.67
C GLU A 17 -0.79 -4.77 -10.92
N HIS A 18 -0.20 -4.02 -9.98
CA HIS A 18 -0.90 -2.95 -9.27
C HIS A 18 -1.10 -1.74 -10.17
N VAL A 19 -0.09 -1.37 -10.96
CA VAL A 19 -0.17 -0.25 -11.89
C VAL A 19 -1.27 -0.49 -12.92
N MET A 20 -1.33 -1.70 -13.48
CA MET A 20 -2.36 -2.09 -14.45
C MET A 20 -3.76 -2.08 -13.84
N ALA A 21 -3.89 -2.61 -12.63
CA ALA A 21 -5.17 -2.63 -11.93
C ALA A 21 -5.66 -1.18 -11.65
N VAL A 22 -4.79 -0.29 -11.15
CA VAL A 22 -5.09 1.14 -10.96
C VAL A 22 -5.53 1.82 -12.24
N LEU A 23 -4.84 1.54 -13.35
CA LEU A 23 -5.22 2.05 -14.64
C LEU A 23 -6.62 1.60 -15.06
N GLU A 24 -6.97 0.32 -14.86
CA GLU A 24 -8.29 -0.22 -15.17
C GLU A 24 -9.40 0.48 -14.37
N THR A 25 -9.25 0.63 -13.05
CA THR A 25 -10.26 1.33 -12.23
C THR A 25 -10.38 2.82 -12.56
N ILE A 26 -9.28 3.49 -12.92
CA ILE A 26 -9.36 4.88 -13.41
C ILE A 26 -10.20 4.93 -14.69
N LYS A 27 -9.97 4.00 -15.64
CA LYS A 27 -10.75 3.94 -16.89
C LYS A 27 -12.23 3.68 -16.63
N GLU A 28 -12.57 2.77 -15.72
CA GLU A 28 -13.96 2.54 -15.30
C GLU A 28 -14.60 3.80 -14.71
N TRP A 29 -13.87 4.50 -13.84
CA TRP A 29 -14.35 5.75 -13.24
C TRP A 29 -14.55 6.84 -14.29
N GLU A 30 -13.62 7.01 -15.22
CA GLU A 30 -13.72 8.00 -16.31
C GLU A 30 -14.89 7.68 -17.24
N ALA A 31 -15.13 6.39 -17.55
CA ALA A 31 -16.28 5.96 -18.32
C ALA A 31 -17.61 6.26 -17.62
N ALA A 32 -17.65 6.14 -16.29
CA ALA A 32 -18.83 6.47 -15.48
C ALA A 32 -19.00 7.98 -15.23
N ASN A 33 -17.96 8.79 -15.42
CA ASN A 33 -17.94 10.23 -15.15
C ASN A 33 -17.34 11.00 -16.34
N PRO A 34 -17.99 10.97 -17.53
CA PRO A 34 -17.42 11.52 -18.77
C PRO A 34 -17.14 13.03 -18.68
N ASP A 35 -17.96 13.78 -17.94
CA ASP A 35 -17.79 15.23 -17.75
C ASP A 35 -16.55 15.60 -16.90
N SER A 36 -15.98 14.60 -16.20
CA SER A 36 -14.78 14.74 -15.37
C SER A 36 -13.55 14.05 -15.97
N ALA A 37 -13.68 13.50 -17.18
CA ALA A 37 -12.60 12.88 -17.93
C ALA A 37 -12.00 13.86 -18.96
N PRO A 38 -10.69 13.80 -19.24
CA PRO A 38 -9.68 12.96 -18.58
C PRO A 38 -9.30 13.48 -17.20
N SER A 39 -9.03 12.58 -16.25
CA SER A 39 -8.77 12.92 -14.84
C SER A 39 -7.32 13.28 -14.52
N GLY A 40 -6.41 13.20 -15.52
CA GLY A 40 -4.95 13.32 -15.35
C GLY A 40 -4.28 12.14 -14.65
N HIS A 41 -5.04 11.32 -13.92
CA HIS A 41 -4.51 10.16 -13.21
C HIS A 41 -4.11 9.06 -14.20
N GLY A 42 -5.00 8.72 -15.14
CA GLY A 42 -4.73 7.70 -16.17
C GLY A 42 -3.62 8.14 -17.13
N GLU A 43 -3.60 9.44 -17.45
CA GLU A 43 -2.60 10.08 -18.29
C GLU A 43 -1.16 9.89 -17.77
N ALA A 44 -0.97 10.12 -16.47
CA ALA A 44 0.32 9.92 -15.83
C ALA A 44 0.76 8.43 -15.82
N ILE A 45 -0.18 7.48 -15.68
CA ILE A 45 0.14 6.05 -15.74
C ILE A 45 0.55 5.64 -17.17
N LEU A 46 -0.23 6.06 -18.17
CA LEU A 46 0.08 5.74 -19.58
C LEU A 46 1.45 6.29 -19.99
N TRP A 47 1.76 7.52 -19.58
CA TRP A 47 3.10 8.07 -19.80
C TRP A 47 4.20 7.27 -19.08
N ALA A 48 4.02 6.94 -17.80
CA ALA A 48 4.99 6.16 -17.05
C ALA A 48 5.22 4.74 -17.60
N LEU A 49 4.21 4.14 -18.23
CA LEU A 49 4.29 2.86 -18.93
C LEU A 49 4.94 2.95 -20.32
N GLY A 50 5.23 4.16 -20.81
CA GLY A 50 5.75 4.39 -22.17
C GLY A 50 4.69 4.34 -23.26
N GLU A 51 3.41 4.23 -22.90
CA GLU A 51 2.27 4.28 -23.83
C GLU A 51 2.00 5.71 -24.34
N ARG A 52 2.71 6.71 -23.79
CA ARG A 52 2.76 8.08 -24.30
C ARG A 52 4.19 8.59 -24.41
N GLU A 53 4.47 9.26 -25.52
CA GLU A 53 5.80 9.81 -25.83
C GLU A 53 6.10 11.11 -25.08
N GLN A 54 5.08 11.80 -24.57
CA GLN A 54 5.20 13.11 -23.94
C GLN A 54 4.59 13.13 -22.54
N ALA A 55 5.25 13.85 -21.63
CA ALA A 55 4.77 14.07 -20.29
C ALA A 55 3.44 14.87 -20.29
N PRO A 56 2.46 14.50 -19.45
CA PRO A 56 1.07 14.96 -19.55
C PRO A 56 0.87 16.46 -19.32
N ILE A 57 1.73 17.10 -18.53
CA ILE A 57 1.65 18.52 -18.19
C ILE A 57 2.77 19.30 -18.87
N SER A 58 4.03 18.88 -18.75
CA SER A 58 5.13 19.65 -19.34
C SER A 58 5.30 19.44 -20.84
N GLY A 59 4.68 18.41 -21.43
CA GLY A 59 4.84 18.05 -22.85
C GLY A 59 6.27 17.62 -23.22
N ARG A 60 7.11 17.31 -22.22
CA ARG A 60 8.52 16.96 -22.47
C ARG A 60 8.56 15.57 -23.10
N PRO A 61 9.30 15.38 -24.21
CA PRO A 61 9.48 14.07 -24.79
C PRO A 61 10.33 13.22 -23.86
N THR A 62 9.95 11.96 -23.69
CA THR A 62 10.80 10.97 -23.00
C THR A 62 11.96 10.64 -23.95
N SER A 63 13.21 10.80 -23.51
CA SER A 63 14.40 10.68 -24.37
C SER A 63 14.72 9.23 -24.76
N GLY A 64 13.87 8.63 -25.60
CA GLY A 64 14.08 7.31 -26.23
C GLY A 64 13.87 6.08 -25.33
N GLY A 65 13.21 6.22 -24.17
CA GLY A 65 12.95 5.12 -23.23
C GLY A 65 11.82 5.41 -22.24
N LEU A 66 11.58 4.50 -21.30
CA LEU A 66 10.61 4.70 -20.22
C LEU A 66 11.03 5.88 -19.32
N PRO A 67 10.08 6.65 -18.76
CA PRO A 67 10.40 7.74 -17.84
C PRO A 67 11.21 7.25 -16.64
N THR A 68 12.24 8.01 -16.30
CA THR A 68 13.06 7.80 -15.10
C THR A 68 12.43 8.45 -13.87
N LEU A 69 12.96 8.14 -12.70
CA LEU A 69 12.57 8.75 -11.45
C LEU A 69 12.85 10.27 -11.45
N ALA A 70 13.91 10.71 -12.13
CA ALA A 70 14.17 12.13 -12.36
C ALA A 70 13.10 12.78 -13.25
N ASP A 71 12.69 12.11 -14.34
CA ASP A 71 11.64 12.60 -15.22
C ASP A 71 10.32 12.76 -14.48
N ALA A 72 9.93 11.75 -13.70
CA ALA A 72 8.71 11.79 -12.89
C ALA A 72 8.73 12.92 -11.84
N ARG A 73 9.87 13.16 -11.18
CA ARG A 73 10.03 14.29 -10.24
C ARG A 73 9.95 15.64 -10.94
N ALA A 74 10.62 15.78 -12.08
CA ALA A 74 10.56 17.00 -12.87
C ALA A 74 9.14 17.31 -13.34
N GLU A 75 8.36 16.28 -13.67
CA GLU A 75 6.96 16.41 -14.06
C GLU A 75 6.03 16.75 -12.88
N ILE A 76 6.27 16.19 -11.69
CA ILE A 76 5.57 16.61 -10.45
C ILE A 76 5.81 18.10 -10.21
N ASP A 77 7.07 18.52 -10.23
CA ASP A 77 7.51 19.90 -10.09
C ASP A 77 6.86 20.85 -11.12
N ALA A 78 6.75 20.40 -12.37
CA ALA A 78 6.07 21.16 -13.41
C ALA A 78 4.58 21.28 -13.11
N SER A 79 3.95 20.17 -12.71
CA SER A 79 2.52 20.09 -12.40
C SER A 79 2.11 20.96 -11.21
N GLU A 80 2.92 21.03 -10.17
CA GLU A 80 2.66 21.85 -8.98
C GLU A 80 2.72 23.36 -9.26
N ARG A 81 3.45 23.77 -10.31
CA ARG A 81 3.58 25.18 -10.71
C ARG A 81 2.45 25.64 -11.64
N VAL A 82 1.58 24.74 -12.11
CA VAL A 82 0.50 25.09 -13.05
C VAL A 82 -0.68 25.74 -12.30
N PRO A 83 -1.20 26.89 -12.78
CA PRO A 83 -2.45 27.45 -12.28
C PRO A 83 -3.61 26.46 -12.47
N ARG A 84 -4.43 26.27 -11.43
CA ARG A 84 -5.49 25.25 -11.42
C ARG A 84 -6.68 25.55 -12.33
N GLU A 85 -6.78 26.76 -12.87
CA GLU A 85 -7.90 27.20 -13.70
C GLU A 85 -7.63 26.97 -15.21
N GLY A 86 -8.54 26.30 -15.90
CA GLY A 86 -8.68 26.38 -17.36
C GLY A 86 -7.85 25.41 -18.23
N LYS A 87 -7.35 24.28 -17.71
CA LYS A 87 -6.60 23.28 -18.52
C LYS A 87 -7.36 21.95 -18.70
N VAL A 88 -7.04 21.27 -19.82
CA VAL A 88 -7.67 20.03 -20.32
C VAL A 88 -7.37 18.80 -19.44
N VAL A 89 -6.25 18.79 -18.72
CA VAL A 89 -5.85 17.69 -17.82
C VAL A 89 -5.67 18.23 -16.39
N PRO A 90 -6.35 17.67 -15.38
CA PRO A 90 -6.19 18.06 -13.98
C PRO A 90 -4.77 17.75 -13.45
N ALA A 91 -3.96 18.78 -13.22
CA ALA A 91 -2.58 18.66 -12.72
C ALA A 91 -2.50 17.94 -11.36
N ASP A 92 -3.51 18.11 -10.50
CA ASP A 92 -3.58 17.43 -9.20
C ASP A 92 -3.61 15.90 -9.34
N GLY A 93 -4.26 15.39 -10.40
CA GLY A 93 -4.29 13.96 -10.71
C GLY A 93 -2.95 13.41 -11.15
N VAL A 94 -2.22 14.18 -11.97
CA VAL A 94 -0.86 13.84 -12.39
C VAL A 94 0.08 13.81 -11.17
N VAL A 95 0.04 14.84 -10.32
CA VAL A 95 0.84 14.90 -9.09
C VAL A 95 0.56 13.71 -8.18
N SER A 96 -0.72 13.39 -7.97
CA SER A 96 -1.15 12.26 -7.14
C SER A 96 -0.60 10.94 -7.67
N THR A 97 -0.79 10.66 -8.97
CA THR A 97 -0.33 9.42 -9.61
C THR A 97 1.18 9.28 -9.61
N LEU A 98 1.93 10.32 -10.01
CA LEU A 98 3.38 10.23 -10.10
C LEU A 98 4.02 10.04 -8.72
N ASN A 99 3.53 10.73 -7.69
CA ASN A 99 3.96 10.50 -6.31
C ASN A 99 3.68 9.07 -5.86
N TRP A 100 2.56 8.48 -6.30
CA TRP A 100 2.27 7.09 -6.03
C TRP A 100 3.22 6.13 -6.75
N LEU A 101 3.45 6.32 -8.05
CA LEU A 101 4.30 5.46 -8.88
C LEU A 101 5.76 5.43 -8.38
N ILE A 102 6.33 6.57 -8.00
CA ILE A 102 7.71 6.66 -7.51
C ILE A 102 7.88 6.22 -6.04
N GLY A 103 6.78 5.83 -5.37
CA GLY A 103 6.81 5.42 -3.97
C GLY A 103 6.84 6.56 -2.95
N ALA A 104 6.65 7.82 -3.36
CA ALA A 104 6.64 8.97 -2.46
C ALA A 104 5.35 9.06 -1.62
N LYS A 105 4.24 8.52 -2.13
CA LYS A 105 2.96 8.39 -1.42
C LYS A 105 2.35 7.02 -1.65
N ASP A 106 1.74 6.42 -0.63
CA ASP A 106 1.10 5.09 -0.74
C ASP A 106 -0.40 5.13 -1.04
N GLY A 107 -1.01 6.33 -1.11
CA GLY A 107 -2.42 6.48 -1.40
C GLY A 107 -2.68 6.17 -2.87
N LEU A 108 -3.67 5.31 -3.17
CA LEU A 108 -3.99 5.03 -4.57
C LEU A 108 -4.53 6.29 -5.26
N PRO A 109 -4.03 6.58 -6.47
CA PRO A 109 -4.39 7.79 -7.20
C PRO A 109 -5.64 7.54 -8.04
N ILE A 110 -6.79 7.32 -7.40
CA ILE A 110 -8.09 7.13 -8.09
C ILE A 110 -8.92 8.41 -7.95
N PRO A 111 -9.41 9.01 -9.05
CA PRO A 111 -10.23 10.21 -9.01
C PRO A 111 -11.46 10.05 -8.11
N GLY A 112 -11.84 11.12 -7.40
CA GLY A 112 -13.01 11.12 -6.52
C GLY A 112 -12.87 10.27 -5.23
N ARG A 113 -11.81 9.46 -5.07
CA ARG A 113 -11.48 8.80 -3.80
C ARG A 113 -10.52 9.65 -3.00
N ARG A 114 -10.98 10.23 -1.88
CA ARG A 114 -10.09 10.92 -0.94
C ARG A 114 -9.21 9.89 -0.20
N SER A 115 -7.93 10.20 -0.09
CA SER A 115 -6.94 9.40 0.67
C SER A 115 -7.31 9.21 2.14
N SER A 116 -8.15 10.09 2.71
CA SER A 116 -8.68 9.98 4.06
C SER A 116 -9.78 8.92 4.22
N GLU A 117 -10.45 8.51 3.13
CA GLU A 117 -11.62 7.62 3.16
C GLU A 117 -11.38 6.26 2.52
N GLY A 118 -10.27 6.06 1.81
CA GLY A 118 -10.00 4.77 1.20
C GLY A 118 -8.70 4.76 0.42
N TRP A 119 -7.62 4.46 1.14
CA TRP A 119 -6.52 3.67 0.59
C TRP A 119 -7.17 2.42 -0.06
N GLY A 120 -7.42 2.48 -1.37
CA GLY A 120 -6.59 1.80 -2.36
C GLY A 120 -6.95 0.41 -2.91
N HIS A 121 -8.22 0.15 -3.26
CA HIS A 121 -8.60 -1.14 -3.93
C HIS A 121 -7.77 -1.30 -5.17
N LEU A 122 -7.01 -2.40 -5.31
CA LEU A 122 -6.70 -3.14 -6.54
C LEU A 122 -5.60 -4.22 -6.33
N VAL A 123 -6.03 -5.37 -5.80
CA VAL A 123 -5.95 -6.74 -6.35
C VAL A 123 -6.94 -7.55 -5.47
N GLY A 124 -7.97 -8.16 -6.04
CA GLY A 124 -8.91 -9.01 -5.29
C GLY A 124 -9.87 -8.30 -4.31
N GLY A 125 -10.05 -6.98 -4.39
CA GLY A 125 -11.15 -6.28 -3.69
C GLY A 125 -10.90 -5.78 -2.26
N ARG A 126 -9.64 -5.57 -1.80
CA ARG A 126 -9.37 -4.96 -0.47
C ARG A 126 -8.27 -3.92 -0.49
N GLY A 127 -8.66 -2.65 -0.47
CA GLY A 127 -7.79 -1.54 -0.85
C GLY A 127 -6.53 -1.18 -0.10
N VAL A 128 -6.09 -1.99 0.83
CA VAL A 128 -4.86 -1.68 1.59
C VAL A 128 -3.98 -2.89 1.71
N ILE A 129 -4.41 -3.99 1.11
CA ILE A 129 -3.83 -5.29 1.30
C ILE A 129 -3.23 -5.69 -0.04
N LEU A 130 -1.93 -5.47 -0.15
CA LEU A 130 -1.10 -5.77 -1.32
C LEU A 130 -0.69 -7.24 -1.39
N ARG A 131 -1.47 -8.12 -0.76
CA ARG A 131 -1.21 -9.55 -0.62
C ARG A 131 -2.46 -10.30 -1.00
N THR A 132 -2.31 -11.31 -1.83
CA THR A 132 -3.39 -12.20 -2.22
C THR A 132 -3.89 -13.00 -1.01
N GLU A 133 -5.14 -13.48 -1.04
CA GLU A 133 -5.66 -14.33 0.02
C GLU A 133 -4.83 -15.61 0.20
N ALA A 134 -4.24 -16.13 -0.88
CA ALA A 134 -3.33 -17.27 -0.84
C ALA A 134 -2.02 -16.97 -0.09
N GLU A 135 -1.41 -15.80 -0.30
CA GLU A 135 -0.21 -15.38 0.45
C GLU A 135 -0.53 -15.16 1.93
N ILE A 136 -1.65 -14.52 2.23
CA ILE A 136 -2.10 -14.27 3.61
C ILE A 136 -2.38 -15.59 4.32
N GLY A 137 -3.05 -16.52 3.63
CA GLY A 137 -3.30 -17.87 4.10
C GLY A 137 -2.00 -18.63 4.37
N ARG A 138 -1.04 -18.61 3.43
CA ARG A 138 0.27 -19.24 3.59
C ARG A 138 1.01 -18.70 4.84
N VAL A 139 1.04 -17.38 5.02
CA VAL A 139 1.67 -16.76 6.21
C VAL A 139 0.97 -17.20 7.50
N ALA A 140 -0.36 -17.28 7.50
CA ALA A 140 -1.11 -17.79 8.65
C ALA A 140 -0.74 -19.25 8.97
N GLU A 141 -0.66 -20.13 7.97
CA GLU A 141 -0.27 -21.52 8.17
C GLU A 141 1.16 -21.65 8.69
N LEU A 142 2.11 -20.90 8.12
CA LEU A 142 3.49 -20.87 8.59
C LEU A 142 3.57 -20.42 10.05
N ALA A 143 2.86 -19.35 10.41
CA ALA A 143 2.80 -18.87 11.79
C ALA A 143 2.17 -19.90 12.74
N ARG A 144 1.12 -20.62 12.31
CA ARG A 144 0.51 -21.72 13.10
C ARG A 144 1.48 -22.87 13.30
N ALA A 145 2.20 -23.27 12.26
CA ALA A 145 3.18 -24.36 12.32
C ALA A 145 4.41 -24.00 13.18
N GLY A 146 4.84 -22.73 13.14
CA GLY A 146 5.98 -22.25 13.91
C GLY A 146 5.68 -21.97 15.39
N LYS A 147 4.43 -21.61 15.73
CA LYS A 147 4.03 -21.24 17.10
C LYS A 147 4.38 -22.30 18.18
N PRO A 148 4.14 -23.62 17.98
CA PRO A 148 4.55 -24.65 18.95
C PRO A 148 6.06 -24.76 19.12
N SER A 149 6.81 -24.43 18.08
CA SER A 149 8.28 -24.54 18.00
C SER A 149 9.00 -23.24 18.32
N ALA A 150 8.27 -22.23 18.82
CA ALA A 150 8.81 -20.92 19.20
C ALA A 150 9.82 -21.07 20.35
N SER A 151 10.96 -20.39 20.24
CA SER A 151 12.04 -20.47 21.22
C SER A 151 11.80 -19.64 22.49
N SER A 152 10.82 -18.73 22.43
CA SER A 152 10.41 -17.91 23.56
C SER A 152 8.91 -17.62 23.53
N ASP A 153 8.37 -17.19 24.68
CA ASP A 153 6.98 -16.73 24.75
C ASP A 153 6.74 -15.51 23.87
N TRP A 154 7.74 -14.63 23.72
CA TRP A 154 7.63 -13.47 22.81
C TRP A 154 7.42 -13.91 21.35
N GLU A 155 8.19 -14.89 20.87
CA GLU A 155 8.03 -15.42 19.50
C GLU A 155 6.68 -16.13 19.31
N ARG A 156 6.25 -16.90 20.33
CA ARG A 156 4.95 -17.57 20.33
C ARG A 156 3.80 -16.57 20.20
N GLU A 157 3.91 -15.48 20.93
CA GLU A 157 2.93 -14.41 20.93
C GLU A 157 2.96 -13.59 19.64
N TRP A 158 4.13 -13.35 19.05
CA TRP A 158 4.27 -12.76 17.71
C TRP A 158 3.54 -13.59 16.64
N CYS A 159 3.73 -14.91 16.64
CA CYS A 159 2.99 -15.79 15.73
C CYS A 159 1.49 -15.69 15.99
N SER A 160 1.07 -15.58 17.25
CA SER A 160 -0.36 -15.40 17.61
C SER A 160 -0.93 -14.07 17.08
N GLY A 161 -0.17 -12.99 17.16
CA GLY A 161 -0.54 -11.69 16.57
C GLY A 161 -0.65 -11.73 15.05
N THR A 162 0.30 -12.41 14.40
CA THR A 162 0.31 -12.62 12.95
C THR A 162 -0.92 -13.39 12.48
N ILE A 163 -1.22 -14.52 13.13
CA ILE A 163 -2.39 -15.35 12.85
C ILE A 163 -3.67 -14.51 13.00
N ALA A 164 -3.80 -13.76 14.09
CA ALA A 164 -5.00 -12.97 14.37
C ALA A 164 -5.29 -11.93 13.29
N VAL A 165 -4.26 -11.25 12.76
CA VAL A 165 -4.42 -10.30 11.64
C VAL A 165 -4.83 -11.02 10.36
N CYS A 166 -4.15 -12.11 10.00
CA CYS A 166 -4.48 -12.87 8.80
C CYS A 166 -5.93 -13.39 8.83
N GLU A 167 -6.37 -13.95 9.95
CA GLU A 167 -7.74 -14.43 10.13
C GLU A 167 -8.77 -13.29 10.09
N TRP A 168 -8.44 -12.13 10.65
CA TRP A 168 -9.30 -10.95 10.58
C TRP A 168 -9.46 -10.45 9.15
N VAL A 169 -8.38 -10.42 8.38
CA VAL A 169 -8.42 -10.02 6.96
C VAL A 169 -9.23 -11.02 6.14
N LEU A 170 -8.93 -12.32 6.27
CA LEU A 170 -9.61 -13.40 5.55
C LEU A 170 -11.07 -13.60 5.99
N GLY A 171 -11.47 -13.03 7.13
CA GLY A 171 -12.85 -13.09 7.62
C GLY A 171 -13.19 -14.32 8.43
N THR A 172 -12.21 -15.18 8.72
CA THR A 172 -12.37 -16.28 9.68
C THR A 172 -12.43 -15.78 11.12
N ARG A 173 -11.93 -14.57 11.39
CA ARG A 173 -12.09 -13.86 12.67
C ARG A 173 -13.04 -12.66 12.53
N SER A 174 -14.05 -12.60 13.40
CA SER A 174 -15.14 -11.61 13.35
C SER A 174 -14.81 -10.25 13.99
N LYS A 175 -13.70 -10.13 14.73
CA LYS A 175 -13.28 -8.90 15.42
C LYS A 175 -11.81 -8.60 15.20
N SER A 176 -11.45 -7.32 15.24
CA SER A 176 -10.06 -6.90 15.08
C SER A 176 -9.17 -7.43 16.23
N PRO A 177 -7.88 -7.73 15.98
CA PRO A 177 -6.99 -8.41 16.93
C PRO A 177 -6.85 -7.75 18.31
N VAL A 178 -6.56 -6.45 18.33
CA VAL A 178 -6.28 -5.61 19.50
C VAL A 178 -7.50 -4.78 19.88
N ARG A 179 -8.11 -4.06 18.93
CA ARG A 179 -9.21 -3.13 19.26
C ARG A 179 -10.54 -3.83 19.50
N ASN A 180 -10.64 -5.12 19.18
CA ASN A 180 -11.82 -5.95 19.39
C ASN A 180 -13.09 -5.37 18.73
N THR A 181 -12.93 -4.60 17.65
CA THR A 181 -14.05 -4.00 16.91
C THR A 181 -14.57 -4.97 15.85
N PRO A 182 -15.89 -4.99 15.55
CA PRO A 182 -16.45 -5.86 14.51
C PRO A 182 -15.74 -5.69 13.16
N ARG A 183 -15.52 -6.81 12.47
CA ARG A 183 -14.98 -6.82 11.11
C ARG A 183 -16.00 -6.20 10.13
N PRO A 184 -15.60 -5.27 9.27
CA PRO A 184 -16.48 -4.79 8.20
C PRO A 184 -16.88 -5.92 7.25
N ILE A 185 -18.07 -5.83 6.65
CA ILE A 185 -18.62 -6.88 5.75
C ILE A 185 -17.64 -7.19 4.61
N HIS A 186 -17.10 -6.15 3.97
CA HIS A 186 -16.17 -6.28 2.84
C HIS A 186 -14.69 -6.49 3.27
N GLY A 187 -14.44 -6.64 4.58
CA GLY A 187 -13.11 -6.77 5.16
C GLY A 187 -12.48 -5.44 5.62
N PRO A 188 -11.33 -5.51 6.31
CA PRO A 188 -10.70 -4.32 6.89
C PRO A 188 -10.26 -3.30 5.83
N THR A 189 -10.60 -2.04 6.06
CA THR A 189 -10.13 -0.89 5.27
C THR A 189 -8.76 -0.41 5.76
N GLY A 190 -8.14 0.53 5.06
CA GLY A 190 -6.93 1.19 5.53
C GLY A 190 -7.03 1.95 6.82
N LEU A 191 -8.18 2.56 7.06
CA LEU A 191 -8.47 3.21 8.32
C LEU A 191 -8.52 2.17 9.45
N ASN A 192 -9.18 1.03 9.20
CA ASN A 192 -9.22 -0.05 10.18
C ASN A 192 -7.81 -0.58 10.47
N LEU A 193 -7.02 -0.85 9.43
CA LEU A 193 -5.64 -1.36 9.56
C LEU A 193 -4.72 -0.33 10.24
N GLY A 194 -4.82 0.96 9.91
CA GLY A 194 -3.98 2.00 10.53
C GLY A 194 -4.31 2.25 12.01
N MET A 195 -5.60 2.28 12.36
CA MET A 195 -6.00 2.34 13.76
C MET A 195 -5.59 1.09 14.53
N GLU A 196 -5.66 -0.09 13.91
CA GLU A 196 -5.22 -1.34 14.50
C GLU A 196 -3.69 -1.38 14.69
N GLU A 197 -2.92 -0.86 13.73
CA GLU A 197 -1.47 -0.71 13.83
C GLU A 197 -1.08 0.20 15.00
N THR A 198 -1.76 1.34 15.15
CA THR A 198 -1.51 2.28 16.26
C THR A 198 -1.80 1.62 17.61
N ALA A 199 -2.91 0.88 17.72
CA ALA A 199 -3.24 0.13 18.93
C ALA A 199 -2.23 -1.00 19.21
N ALA A 200 -1.70 -1.65 18.16
CA ALA A 200 -0.67 -2.68 18.28
C ALA A 200 0.68 -2.11 18.71
N GLU A 201 1.01 -0.88 18.31
CA GLU A 201 2.19 -0.15 18.79
C GLU A 201 2.08 0.13 20.30
N ASP A 202 0.89 0.52 20.78
CA ASP A 202 0.64 0.68 22.22
C ASP A 202 0.80 -0.65 22.98
N VAL A 203 0.35 -1.78 22.40
CA VAL A 203 0.56 -3.13 22.97
C VAL A 203 2.06 -3.47 23.02
N SER A 204 2.78 -3.28 21.91
CA SER A 204 4.22 -3.53 21.82
C SER A 204 5.00 -2.72 22.87
N ARG A 205 4.65 -1.45 23.04
CA ARG A 205 5.26 -0.54 24.03
C ARG A 205 4.70 -0.66 25.44
N GLN A 206 3.71 -1.53 25.66
CA GLN A 206 3.04 -1.73 26.95
C GLN A 206 2.42 -0.46 27.55
N LEU A 207 1.82 0.36 26.69
CA LEU A 207 1.19 1.63 27.01
C LEU A 207 -0.32 1.47 27.21
N GLY A 208 -0.88 2.19 28.19
CA GLY A 208 -2.34 2.32 28.40
C GLY A 208 -3.07 0.97 28.42
N ARG A 209 -4.10 0.85 27.58
CA ARG A 209 -4.90 -0.39 27.41
C ARG A 209 -4.13 -1.51 26.70
N GLY A 210 -2.97 -1.24 26.11
CA GLY A 210 -2.11 -2.21 25.42
C GLY A 210 -1.53 -3.31 26.31
N ARG A 211 -1.57 -3.14 27.65
CA ARG A 211 -1.12 -4.14 28.63
C ARG A 211 -1.99 -5.41 28.71
N GLN A 212 -3.13 -5.44 28.01
CA GLN A 212 -4.01 -6.62 27.93
C GLN A 212 -3.41 -7.73 27.07
N HIS A 213 -2.45 -7.39 26.21
CA HIS A 213 -1.73 -8.33 25.36
C HIS A 213 -0.22 -8.26 25.63
N SER A 214 0.49 -9.32 25.30
CA SER A 214 1.94 -9.36 25.40
C SER A 214 2.59 -8.44 24.36
N PRO A 215 3.80 -7.92 24.61
CA PRO A 215 4.53 -7.10 23.64
C PRO A 215 4.73 -7.82 22.29
N GLY A 216 5.07 -9.11 22.33
CA GLY A 216 5.26 -9.93 21.14
C GLY A 216 4.01 -10.04 20.29
N TYR A 217 2.83 -10.14 20.91
CA TYR A 217 1.56 -10.09 20.20
C TYR A 217 1.38 -8.78 19.43
N GLY A 218 1.62 -7.64 20.10
CA GLY A 218 1.57 -6.32 19.47
C GLY A 218 2.55 -6.18 18.29
N ASP A 219 3.78 -6.65 18.47
CA ASP A 219 4.79 -6.63 17.41
C ASP A 219 4.38 -7.48 16.19
N GLY A 220 3.83 -8.68 16.42
CA GLY A 220 3.31 -9.55 15.37
C GLY A 220 2.13 -8.93 14.60
N VAL A 221 1.20 -8.29 15.31
CA VAL A 221 0.08 -7.56 14.69
C VAL A 221 0.61 -6.40 13.83
N MET A 222 1.47 -5.56 14.39
CA MET A 222 2.04 -4.40 13.71
C MET A 222 2.82 -4.83 12.46
N ARG A 223 3.73 -5.81 12.58
CA ARG A 223 4.52 -6.28 11.43
C ARG A 223 3.66 -6.85 10.32
N THR A 224 2.62 -7.61 10.67
CA THR A 224 1.71 -8.19 9.68
C THR A 224 0.93 -7.11 8.96
N ILE A 225 0.42 -6.08 9.66
CA ILE A 225 -0.26 -4.95 9.02
C ILE A 225 0.67 -4.21 8.06
N ARG A 226 1.91 -3.91 8.48
CA ARG A 226 2.90 -3.26 7.60
C ARG A 226 3.21 -4.09 6.35
N TRP A 227 3.29 -5.41 6.50
CA TRP A 227 3.51 -6.32 5.39
C TRP A 227 2.32 -6.36 4.43
N LEU A 228 1.09 -6.46 4.95
CA LEU A 228 -0.14 -6.38 4.15
C LEU A 228 -0.19 -5.07 3.37
N ARG A 229 0.23 -3.96 3.98
CA ARG A 229 0.27 -2.63 3.38
C ARG A 229 1.40 -2.39 2.39
N GLY A 230 2.33 -3.34 2.25
CA GLY A 230 3.53 -3.17 1.43
C GLY A 230 4.57 -2.21 1.98
N GLN A 231 4.41 -1.70 3.20
CA GLN A 231 5.41 -0.88 3.87
C GLN A 231 6.69 -1.69 4.17
N VAL A 232 6.52 -3.01 4.30
CA VAL A 232 7.63 -3.98 4.31
C VAL A 232 7.33 -5.11 3.34
N THR A 233 8.34 -5.55 2.61
CA THR A 233 8.23 -6.65 1.64
C THR A 233 8.44 -8.02 2.29
N VAL A 234 9.26 -8.08 3.35
CA VAL A 234 9.54 -9.29 4.10
C VAL A 234 8.32 -9.71 4.91
N ALA A 235 7.82 -10.93 4.68
CA ALA A 235 6.70 -11.54 5.42
C ALA A 235 7.00 -11.60 6.93
N PRO A 236 6.00 -11.48 7.82
CA PRO A 236 6.19 -11.39 9.27
C PRO A 236 6.73 -12.68 9.92
N VAL A 237 6.68 -13.80 9.20
CA VAL A 237 7.31 -15.08 9.56
C VAL A 237 8.06 -15.64 8.35
N ASN A 238 9.12 -16.40 8.61
CA ASN A 238 9.92 -17.08 7.59
C ASN A 238 9.31 -18.45 7.23
N GLU A 239 9.98 -19.20 6.35
CA GLU A 239 9.54 -20.53 5.91
C GLU A 239 9.50 -21.57 7.05
N GLN A 240 10.21 -21.33 8.15
CA GLN A 240 10.19 -22.16 9.36
C GLN A 240 9.11 -21.71 10.35
N GLY A 241 8.28 -20.71 9.99
CA GLY A 241 7.24 -20.18 10.85
C GLY A 241 7.76 -19.31 12.01
N ARG A 242 9.01 -18.86 11.96
CA ARG A 242 9.64 -18.02 12.99
C ARG A 242 9.52 -16.53 12.65
N PRO A 243 9.45 -15.63 13.64
CA PRO A 243 9.39 -14.19 13.41
C PRO A 243 10.53 -13.68 12.53
N THR A 244 10.23 -12.82 11.57
CA THR A 244 11.23 -12.10 10.78
C THR A 244 11.50 -10.74 11.43
N ILE A 245 12.65 -10.65 12.09
CA ILE A 245 13.12 -9.40 12.67
C ILE A 245 13.87 -8.64 11.57
N SER A 246 13.32 -7.53 11.07
CA SER A 246 14.16 -6.52 10.41
C SER A 246 14.69 -5.58 11.49
N ASN A 247 15.99 -5.27 11.43
CA ASN A 247 16.58 -4.21 12.24
C ASN A 247 15.72 -2.94 12.11
N ARG A 248 15.36 -2.37 13.27
CA ARG A 248 14.59 -1.12 13.38
C ARG A 248 15.33 0.04 12.72
#